data_AF-V4BMR5-F1
#
_entry.id   AF-V4BMR5-F1
#
_cell.length_a   1.000
_cell.length_b   1.000
_cell.length_c   1.000
_cell.angle_alpha   90.00
_cell.angle_beta   90.00
_cell.angle_gamma   90.00
#
_symmetry.space_group_name_H-M   'P 1'
#
loop_
_entity.id
_entity.type
_entity.pdbx_description
1 polymer ?
#
loop_
_entity_poly.entity_id
_entity_poly.type
_entity_poly.pdbx_seq_one_letter_code
_entity_poly.pdbx_strand_id
1 'polypeptide(L)'
;MENETTNHENNSSHETEIQATVEQLVQEIAEDYRNYLNFDITKEQSKYYESIEGMLTKLEEFCGLVDLIRSDTNLCLNTTLPKIQEKCIEMRHVFDRINKLVQFVEVVKRDVNIIEEKVTQAEKDVGDSIGSGLIKKLSSIVGSKKSKEKKKVEYEEPLIFNTDQYFPKNSQTLLVEQPDIVNPSPTPDIANPSASSQTDQPSSTTS
;
A
#
# COMPACT_ATOMS: atom_id res chain seq x y z
N MET A 1 1.12 -92.18 75.02
CA MET A 1 2.22 -91.21 74.85
C MET A 1 2.06 -90.62 73.48
N GLU A 2 1.28 -89.55 73.35
CA GLU A 2 1.25 -88.73 72.15
C GLU A 2 0.50 -87.44 72.48
N ASN A 3 1.05 -86.34 71.94
CA ASN A 3 0.49 -84.99 71.82
C ASN A 3 0.67 -84.04 73.01
N GLU A 4 1.79 -83.30 73.02
CA GLU A 4 1.84 -81.94 73.59
C GLU A 4 3.13 -81.20 73.19
N THR A 5 3.36 -80.94 71.89
CA THR A 5 4.53 -80.16 71.46
C THR A 5 4.35 -79.36 70.17
N THR A 6 3.19 -78.72 69.94
CA THR A 6 2.95 -77.96 68.69
C THR A 6 2.28 -76.58 68.84
N ASN A 7 2.06 -76.05 70.04
CA ASN A 7 1.30 -74.79 70.21
C ASN A 7 2.10 -73.51 70.48
N HIS A 8 3.41 -73.59 70.77
CA HIS A 8 4.16 -72.39 71.19
C HIS A 8 4.89 -71.65 70.03
N GLU A 9 5.24 -72.35 68.94
CA GLU A 9 5.92 -71.76 67.78
C GLU A 9 4.97 -71.00 66.83
N ASN A 10 3.70 -71.43 66.76
CA ASN A 10 2.69 -70.79 65.89
C ASN A 10 2.24 -69.41 66.37
N ASN A 11 2.23 -69.16 67.69
CA ASN A 11 1.78 -67.89 68.24
C ASN A 11 2.87 -66.79 68.14
N SER A 12 4.14 -67.16 68.29
CA SER A 12 5.28 -66.24 68.15
C SER A 12 5.46 -65.75 66.71
N SER A 13 5.16 -66.61 65.73
CA SER A 13 5.31 -66.28 64.30
C SER A 13 4.26 -65.26 63.85
N HIS A 14 3.02 -65.41 64.33
CA HIS A 14 1.90 -64.54 63.97
C HIS A 14 2.00 -63.13 64.58
N GLU A 15 2.56 -63.02 65.79
CA GLU A 15 2.81 -61.72 66.45
C GLU A 15 3.95 -60.96 65.76
N THR A 16 4.96 -61.69 65.26
CA THR A 16 6.06 -61.13 64.48
C THR A 16 5.59 -60.62 63.10
N GLU A 17 4.65 -61.32 62.47
CA GLU A 17 4.08 -60.94 61.17
C GLU A 17 3.15 -59.71 61.27
N ILE A 18 2.38 -59.59 62.37
CA ILE A 18 1.60 -58.39 62.67
C ILE A 18 2.53 -57.19 62.96
N GLN A 19 3.62 -57.40 63.69
CA GLN A 19 4.58 -56.33 63.97
C GLN A 19 5.23 -55.82 62.68
N ALA A 20 5.62 -56.72 61.77
CA ALA A 20 6.22 -56.37 60.49
C ALA A 20 5.26 -55.59 59.56
N THR A 21 3.98 -55.94 59.56
CA THR A 21 2.96 -55.22 58.78
C THR A 21 2.65 -53.83 59.33
N VAL A 22 2.66 -53.67 60.66
CA VAL A 22 2.54 -52.36 61.31
C VAL A 22 3.75 -51.49 61.00
N GLU A 23 4.97 -52.04 61.02
CA GLU A 23 6.17 -51.30 60.65
C GLU A 23 6.15 -50.86 59.18
N GLN A 24 5.70 -51.72 58.26
CA GLN A 24 5.50 -51.33 56.85
C GLN A 24 4.50 -50.17 56.70
N LEU A 25 3.36 -50.23 57.40
CA LEU A 25 2.36 -49.16 57.33
C LEU A 25 2.89 -47.83 57.90
N VAL A 26 3.64 -47.88 59.00
CA VAL A 26 4.28 -46.70 59.58
C VAL A 26 5.32 -46.12 58.63
N GLN A 27 6.09 -46.98 57.95
CA GLN A 27 7.07 -46.57 56.95
C GLN A 27 6.40 -45.90 55.74
N GLU A 28 5.33 -46.50 55.22
CA GLU A 28 4.55 -45.97 54.09
C GLU A 28 3.94 -44.60 54.43
N ILE A 29 3.29 -44.48 55.59
CA ILE A 29 2.71 -43.21 56.05
C ILE A 29 3.81 -42.16 56.26
N ALA A 30 4.97 -42.53 56.82
CA ALA A 30 6.09 -41.63 56.99
C ALA A 30 6.68 -41.16 55.65
N GLU A 31 6.72 -42.03 54.64
CA GLU A 31 7.14 -41.68 53.28
C GLU A 31 6.15 -40.73 52.60
N ASP A 32 4.85 -40.96 52.74
CA ASP A 32 3.83 -40.06 52.21
C ASP A 32 3.90 -38.66 52.83
N TYR A 33 4.03 -38.57 54.15
CA TYR A 33 4.20 -37.27 54.82
C TYR A 33 5.52 -36.59 54.45
N ARG A 34 6.60 -37.37 54.30
CA ARG A 34 7.89 -36.84 53.83
C ARG A 34 7.77 -36.24 52.44
N ASN A 35 7.06 -36.91 51.52
CA ASN A 35 6.84 -36.41 50.17
C ASN A 35 5.98 -35.13 50.15
N TYR A 36 4.97 -35.06 51.02
CA TYR A 36 4.13 -33.87 51.16
C TYR A 36 4.88 -32.65 51.69
N LEU A 37 5.82 -32.87 52.63
CA LEU A 37 6.67 -31.82 53.21
C LEU A 37 7.86 -31.46 52.32
N ASN A 38 8.24 -32.35 51.38
CA ASN A 38 9.30 -32.12 50.40
C ASN A 38 8.80 -31.25 49.22
N PHE A 39 8.13 -30.15 49.54
CA PHE A 39 7.72 -29.14 48.58
C PHE A 39 8.89 -28.20 48.30
N ASP A 40 9.35 -28.20 47.05
CA ASP A 40 10.44 -27.32 46.63
C ASP A 40 9.89 -25.92 46.29
N ILE A 41 9.87 -25.07 47.31
CA ILE A 41 9.48 -23.66 47.19
C ILE A 41 10.34 -22.94 46.13
N THR A 42 11.63 -23.31 46.01
CA THR A 42 12.54 -22.65 45.08
C THR A 42 12.18 -22.97 43.63
N LYS A 43 11.76 -24.20 43.36
CA LYS A 43 11.26 -24.61 42.04
C LYS A 43 9.99 -23.88 41.66
N GLU A 44 9.04 -23.75 42.58
CA GLU A 44 7.78 -23.04 42.31
C GLU A 44 8.02 -21.53 42.13
N GLN A 45 8.88 -20.95 42.97
CA GLN A 45 9.32 -19.56 42.85
C GLN A 45 9.99 -19.29 41.50
N SER A 46 10.84 -20.21 41.02
CA SER A 46 11.50 -20.11 39.71
C SER A 46 10.49 -20.05 38.56
N LYS A 47 9.44 -20.90 38.58
CA LYS A 47 8.37 -20.87 37.56
C LYS A 47 7.65 -19.52 37.51
N TYR A 48 7.42 -18.89 38.67
CA TYR A 48 6.82 -17.56 38.70
C TYR A 48 7.73 -16.51 38.07
N TYR A 49 9.03 -16.53 38.38
CA TYR A 49 9.99 -15.61 37.75
C TYR A 49 10.06 -15.80 36.24
N GLU A 50 10.14 -17.04 35.75
CA GLU A 50 10.12 -17.35 34.32
C GLU A 50 8.83 -16.86 33.65
N SER A 51 7.68 -17.03 34.31
CA SER A 51 6.40 -16.53 33.80
C SER A 51 6.33 -15.00 33.76
N ILE A 52 6.91 -14.31 34.76
CA ILE A 52 6.94 -12.85 34.81
C ILE A 52 7.86 -12.32 33.72
N GLU A 53 9.07 -12.87 33.59
CA GLU A 53 10.01 -12.50 32.53
C GLU A 53 9.38 -12.71 31.15
N GLY A 54 8.75 -13.85 30.90
CA GLY A 54 8.05 -14.11 29.65
C GLY A 54 6.89 -13.13 29.38
N MET A 55 6.23 -12.61 30.41
CA MET A 55 5.19 -11.60 30.27
C MET A 55 5.77 -10.21 29.99
N LEU A 56 6.88 -9.85 30.62
CA LEU A 56 7.60 -8.60 30.38
C LEU A 56 8.16 -8.54 28.96
N THR A 57 8.74 -9.63 28.46
CA THR A 57 9.21 -9.73 27.06
C THR A 57 8.05 -9.52 26.08
N LYS A 58 6.91 -10.19 26.30
CA LYS A 58 5.73 -10.00 25.44
C LYS A 58 5.19 -8.57 25.48
N LEU A 59 5.27 -7.90 26.63
CA LEU A 59 4.86 -6.50 26.75
C LEU A 59 5.79 -5.59 25.95
N GLU A 60 7.10 -5.82 25.99
CA GLU A 60 8.08 -5.08 25.19
C GLU A 60 7.85 -5.28 23.70
N GLU A 61 7.61 -6.53 23.26
CA GLU A 61 7.22 -6.84 21.88
C GLU A 61 5.93 -6.11 21.47
N PHE A 62 4.92 -6.11 22.34
CA PHE A 62 3.65 -5.43 22.06
C PHE A 62 3.84 -3.92 21.92
N CYS A 63 4.63 -3.30 22.78
CA CYS A 63 5.00 -1.89 22.66
C CYS A 63 5.71 -1.61 21.32
N GLY A 64 6.66 -2.46 20.93
CA GLY A 64 7.32 -2.35 19.63
C GLY A 64 6.35 -2.44 18.45
N LEU A 65 5.36 -3.33 18.51
CA LEU A 65 4.32 -3.43 17.49
C LEU A 65 3.42 -2.18 17.45
N VAL A 66 3.08 -1.61 18.60
CA VAL A 66 2.29 -0.37 18.67
C VAL A 66 3.05 0.81 18.05
N ASP A 67 4.35 0.92 18.34
CA ASP A 67 5.19 1.97 17.75
C ASP A 67 5.34 1.80 16.24
N LEU A 68 5.45 0.56 15.76
CA LEU A 68 5.44 0.27 14.33
C LEU A 68 4.11 0.67 13.68
N ILE A 69 2.97 0.29 14.26
CA ILE A 69 1.64 0.68 13.74
C ILE A 69 1.50 2.20 13.74
N ARG A 70 1.96 2.88 14.79
CA ARG A 70 1.87 4.35 14.89
C ARG A 70 2.72 5.03 13.84
N SER A 71 3.95 4.56 13.64
CA SER A 71 4.86 5.12 12.62
C SER A 71 4.36 4.86 11.20
N ASP A 72 3.86 3.66 10.91
CA ASP A 72 3.29 3.30 9.60
C ASP A 72 2.01 4.09 9.31
N THR A 73 1.13 4.24 10.30
CA THR A 73 -0.08 5.07 10.19
C THR A 73 0.29 6.53 9.90
N ASN A 74 1.32 7.06 10.57
CA ASN A 74 1.79 8.42 10.34
C ASN A 74 2.35 8.58 8.91
N LEU A 75 3.20 7.65 8.46
CA LEU A 75 3.73 7.63 7.11
C LEU A 75 2.61 7.57 6.07
N CYS A 76 1.65 6.66 6.25
CA CYS A 76 0.53 6.46 5.34
C CYS A 76 -0.34 7.71 5.23
N LEU A 77 -0.79 8.26 6.36
CA LEU A 77 -1.73 9.38 6.39
C LEU A 77 -1.10 10.72 6.01
N ASN A 78 0.14 10.97 6.45
CA ASN A 78 0.77 12.28 6.27
C ASN A 78 1.66 12.36 5.03
N THR A 79 2.07 11.22 4.48
CA THR A 79 2.98 11.20 3.33
C THR A 79 2.41 10.45 2.14
N THR A 80 2.08 9.17 2.31
CA THR A 80 1.73 8.31 1.16
C THR A 80 0.39 8.69 0.55
N LEU A 81 -0.67 8.82 1.35
CA LEU A 81 -2.00 9.14 0.86
C LEU A 81 -2.09 10.53 0.21
N PRO A 82 -1.51 11.61 0.79
CA PRO A 82 -1.47 12.91 0.12
C PRO A 82 -0.75 12.88 -1.23
N LYS A 83 0.38 12.17 -1.34
CA LYS A 83 1.12 12.00 -2.60
C LYS A 83 0.28 11.26 -3.65
N ILE A 84 -0.43 10.21 -3.25
CA ILE A 84 -1.35 9.50 -4.16
C ILE A 84 -2.45 10.45 -4.63
N GLN A 85 -3.05 11.21 -3.71
CA GLN A 85 -4.09 12.19 -4.05
C GLN A 85 -3.59 13.24 -5.06
N GLU A 86 -2.40 13.80 -4.84
CA GLU A 86 -1.75 14.73 -5.77
C GLU A 86 -1.61 14.10 -7.17
N LYS A 87 -1.09 12.87 -7.24
CA LYS A 87 -0.94 12.16 -8.51
C LYS A 87 -2.29 11.84 -9.17
N CYS A 88 -3.33 11.56 -8.41
CA CYS A 88 -4.67 11.39 -8.96
C CYS A 88 -5.22 12.68 -9.58
N ILE A 89 -4.92 13.85 -8.98
CA ILE A 89 -5.30 15.16 -9.50
C ILE A 89 -4.53 15.45 -10.80
N GLU A 90 -3.21 15.24 -10.81
CA GLU A 90 -2.38 15.36 -12.02
C GLU A 90 -2.94 14.49 -13.16
N MET A 91 -3.26 13.23 -12.86
CA MET A 91 -3.82 12.29 -13.83
C MET A 91 -5.18 12.77 -14.36
N ARG A 92 -6.02 13.39 -13.53
CA ARG A 92 -7.30 13.98 -13.97
C ARG A 92 -7.08 15.09 -15.01
N HIS A 93 -6.09 15.95 -14.80
CA HIS A 93 -5.75 16.99 -15.78
C HIS A 93 -5.29 16.40 -17.12
N VAL A 94 -4.57 15.28 -17.10
CA VAL A 94 -4.20 14.56 -18.33
C VAL A 94 -5.46 14.03 -19.02
N PHE A 95 -6.39 13.42 -18.31
CA PHE A 95 -7.66 12.96 -18.89
C PHE A 95 -8.50 14.10 -19.46
N ASP A 96 -8.55 15.26 -18.81
CA ASP A 96 -9.26 16.42 -19.34
C ASP A 96 -8.64 16.90 -20.66
N ARG A 97 -7.32 16.87 -20.77
CA ARG A 97 -6.62 17.19 -22.03
C ARG A 97 -6.93 16.17 -23.12
N ILE A 98 -6.98 14.88 -22.78
CA ILE A 98 -7.38 13.81 -23.70
C ILE A 98 -8.83 14.04 -24.17
N ASN A 99 -9.76 14.32 -23.26
CA ASN A 99 -11.16 14.58 -23.59
C ASN A 99 -11.33 15.78 -24.52
N LYS A 100 -10.59 16.88 -24.28
CA LYS A 100 -10.55 18.05 -25.18
C LYS A 100 -10.03 17.68 -26.57
N LEU A 101 -9.01 16.83 -26.64
CA LEU A 101 -8.48 16.34 -27.91
C LEU A 101 -9.47 15.48 -28.67
N VAL A 102 -10.18 14.57 -27.98
CA VAL A 102 -11.23 13.75 -28.59
C VAL A 102 -12.34 14.64 -29.17
N GLN A 103 -12.81 15.63 -28.42
CA GLN A 103 -13.81 16.59 -28.91
C GLN A 103 -13.31 17.38 -30.13
N PHE A 104 -12.05 17.83 -30.09
CA PHE A 104 -11.44 18.55 -31.20
C PHE A 104 -11.41 17.69 -32.47
N VAL A 105 -11.01 16.41 -32.36
CA VAL A 105 -11.00 15.48 -33.50
C VAL A 105 -12.40 15.30 -34.10
N GLU A 106 -13.45 15.23 -33.28
CA GLU A 106 -14.84 15.19 -33.78
C GLU A 106 -15.22 16.48 -34.52
N VAL A 107 -14.71 17.65 -34.09
CA VAL A 107 -14.90 18.91 -34.81
C VAL A 107 -14.19 18.88 -36.16
N VAL A 108 -12.91 18.50 -36.18
CA VAL A 108 -12.12 18.37 -37.42
C VAL A 108 -12.82 17.45 -38.42
N LYS A 109 -13.29 16.29 -37.96
CA LYS A 109 -14.02 15.32 -38.79
C LYS A 109 -15.26 15.92 -39.42
N ARG A 110 -16.07 16.66 -38.65
CA ARG A 110 -17.27 17.32 -39.16
C ARG A 110 -16.93 18.34 -40.25
N ASP A 111 -15.93 19.17 -40.01
CA ASP A 111 -15.56 20.25 -40.92
C ASP A 111 -14.95 19.69 -42.22
N VAL A 112 -14.15 18.63 -42.13
CA VAL A 112 -13.66 17.89 -43.31
C VAL A 112 -14.81 17.32 -44.12
N ASN A 113 -15.81 16.69 -43.49
CA ASN A 113 -16.99 16.18 -44.21
C ASN A 113 -17.74 17.30 -44.94
N ILE A 114 -17.87 18.49 -44.34
CA ILE A 114 -18.50 19.65 -44.99
C ILE A 114 -17.71 20.09 -46.22
N ILE A 115 -16.38 20.15 -46.12
CA ILE A 115 -15.51 20.51 -47.25
C ILE A 115 -15.62 19.45 -48.35
N GLU A 116 -15.58 18.16 -48.02
CA GLU A 116 -15.73 17.06 -48.97
C GLU A 116 -17.07 17.13 -49.73
N GLU A 117 -18.17 17.42 -49.03
CA GLU A 117 -19.49 17.61 -49.65
C GLU A 117 -19.49 18.82 -50.61
N LYS A 118 -18.92 19.95 -50.19
CA LYS A 118 -18.82 21.15 -51.03
C LYS A 118 -17.95 20.95 -52.25
N VAL A 119 -16.82 20.24 -52.13
CA VAL A 119 -15.96 19.87 -53.25
C VAL A 119 -16.70 18.95 -54.20
N THR A 120 -17.37 17.92 -53.70
CA THR A 120 -18.19 17.00 -54.51
C THR A 120 -19.28 17.76 -55.28
N GLN A 121 -19.94 18.73 -54.63
CA GLN A 121 -20.95 19.57 -55.27
C GLN A 121 -20.34 20.47 -56.36
N ALA A 122 -19.18 21.10 -56.09
CA ALA A 122 -18.48 21.92 -57.07
C ALA A 122 -18.01 21.11 -58.29
N GLU A 123 -17.47 19.90 -58.08
CA GLU A 123 -17.08 18.99 -59.15
C GLU A 123 -18.26 18.59 -60.03
N LYS A 124 -19.42 18.30 -59.40
CA LYS A 124 -20.66 18.01 -60.12
C LYS A 124 -21.12 19.21 -60.95
N ASP A 125 -21.15 20.40 -60.37
CA ASP A 125 -21.60 21.62 -61.05
C ASP A 125 -20.67 21.97 -62.25
N VAL A 126 -19.36 21.76 -62.11
CA VAL A 126 -18.39 21.92 -63.20
C VAL A 126 -18.56 20.82 -64.26
N GLY A 127 -18.73 19.56 -63.85
CA GLY A 127 -18.95 18.42 -64.74
C GLY A 127 -20.21 18.56 -65.58
N ASP A 128 -21.33 18.97 -64.98
CA ASP A 128 -22.58 19.26 -65.66
C ASP A 128 -22.47 20.47 -66.59
N SER A 129 -21.68 21.49 -66.22
CA SER A 129 -21.46 22.69 -67.05
C SER A 129 -20.61 22.40 -68.28
N ILE A 130 -19.59 21.54 -68.18
CA ILE A 130 -18.72 21.13 -69.30
C ILE A 130 -19.43 20.11 -70.20
N GLY A 131 -20.06 19.08 -69.62
CA GLY A 131 -20.80 18.06 -70.38
C GLY A 131 -22.03 18.62 -71.10
N SER A 132 -22.78 19.52 -70.46
CA SER A 132 -23.95 20.16 -71.07
C SER A 132 -23.58 21.37 -71.94
N GLY A 133 -22.43 22.01 -71.71
CA GLY A 133 -21.96 23.17 -72.48
C GLY A 133 -21.60 22.85 -73.94
N LEU A 134 -21.08 21.65 -74.20
CA LEU A 134 -20.74 21.20 -75.55
C LEU A 134 -22.00 20.77 -76.34
N ILE A 135 -22.96 20.13 -75.68
CA ILE A 135 -24.19 19.64 -76.31
C ILE A 135 -25.17 20.80 -76.60
N LYS A 136 -25.25 21.81 -75.71
CA LYS A 136 -26.12 22.97 -75.91
C LYS A 136 -25.67 23.92 -77.02
N LYS A 137 -24.39 23.90 -77.43
CA LYS A 137 -23.92 24.67 -78.59
C LYS A 137 -24.30 24.05 -79.93
N LEU A 138 -24.51 22.73 -79.98
CA LEU A 138 -24.93 22.03 -81.22
C LEU A 138 -26.45 22.02 -81.44
N SER A 139 -27.26 22.35 -80.43
CA SER A 139 -28.74 22.43 -80.55
C SER A 139 -29.28 23.83 -80.90
N SER A 140 -28.43 24.80 -81.23
CA SER A 140 -28.84 26.21 -81.41
C SER A 140 -29.34 26.58 -82.82
N ILE A 141 -29.55 25.61 -83.73
CA ILE A 141 -30.00 25.88 -85.10
C ILE A 141 -31.54 25.90 -85.28
N VAL A 142 -32.35 25.61 -84.26
CA VAL A 142 -33.82 25.76 -84.39
C VAL A 142 -34.45 26.28 -83.09
N GLY A 143 -35.04 27.48 -83.16
CA GLY A 143 -36.07 27.92 -82.22
C GLY A 143 -35.67 29.05 -81.27
N SER A 144 -36.24 30.23 -81.52
CA SER A 144 -36.26 31.38 -80.63
C SER A 144 -36.98 31.06 -79.31
N LYS A 145 -36.33 31.27 -78.15
CA LYS A 145 -37.00 31.60 -76.87
C LYS A 145 -36.03 32.00 -75.74
N LYS A 146 -36.40 33.12 -75.13
CA LYS A 146 -36.10 33.71 -73.81
C LYS A 146 -34.83 33.23 -73.06
N SER A 147 -33.91 34.17 -72.89
CA SER A 147 -32.80 34.14 -71.94
C SER A 147 -33.33 33.87 -70.52
N LYS A 148 -32.95 32.73 -69.94
CA LYS A 148 -32.97 32.51 -68.49
C LYS A 148 -31.58 32.83 -67.98
N GLU A 149 -31.52 33.87 -67.15
CA GLU A 149 -30.35 34.31 -66.41
C GLU A 149 -29.79 33.13 -65.60
N LYS A 150 -28.54 32.75 -65.91
CA LYS A 150 -27.84 31.71 -65.16
C LYS A 150 -27.45 32.30 -63.81
N LYS A 151 -28.03 31.80 -62.72
CA LYS A 151 -27.58 32.13 -61.36
C LYS A 151 -26.10 31.78 -61.25
N LYS A 152 -25.27 32.79 -61.04
CA LYS A 152 -23.87 32.62 -60.63
C LYS A 152 -23.91 31.88 -59.30
N VAL A 153 -23.33 30.69 -59.23
CA VAL A 153 -23.15 30.00 -57.95
C VAL A 153 -22.16 30.84 -57.16
N GLU A 154 -22.68 31.57 -56.17
CA GLU A 154 -21.90 32.35 -55.24
C GLU A 154 -21.28 31.39 -54.23
N TYR A 155 -19.94 31.35 -54.19
CA TYR A 155 -19.21 30.51 -53.26
C TYR A 155 -19.24 31.15 -51.88
N GLU A 156 -19.79 30.45 -50.89
CA GLU A 156 -19.68 30.80 -49.48
C GLU A 156 -18.61 29.93 -48.83
N GLU A 157 -17.61 30.57 -48.23
CA GLU A 157 -16.48 29.91 -47.58
C GLU A 157 -16.95 29.12 -46.34
N PRO A 158 -16.66 27.81 -46.24
CA PRO A 158 -16.99 27.03 -45.06
C PRO A 158 -16.18 27.50 -43.85
N LEU A 159 -16.84 27.72 -42.72
CA LEU A 159 -16.17 28.00 -41.46
C LEU A 159 -15.52 26.70 -40.95
N ILE A 160 -14.19 26.67 -40.88
CA ILE A 160 -13.42 25.53 -40.38
C ILE A 160 -12.88 25.78 -38.98
N PHE A 161 -12.59 24.69 -38.27
CA PHE A 161 -11.99 24.72 -36.95
C PHE A 161 -10.67 25.51 -36.92
N ASN A 162 -10.45 26.20 -35.80
CA ASN A 162 -9.19 26.85 -35.50
C ASN A 162 -8.59 26.22 -34.24
N THR A 163 -7.40 25.61 -34.36
CA THR A 163 -6.71 24.92 -33.26
C THR A 163 -6.41 25.81 -32.06
N ASP A 164 -6.14 27.10 -32.27
CA ASP A 164 -5.84 28.06 -31.17
C ASP A 164 -7.06 28.29 -30.27
N GLN A 165 -8.29 28.05 -30.76
CA GLN A 165 -9.51 28.14 -29.95
C GLN A 165 -9.68 26.96 -29.00
N TYR A 166 -9.09 25.80 -29.32
CA TYR A 166 -9.23 24.57 -28.52
C TYR A 166 -8.00 24.28 -27.64
N PHE A 167 -6.81 24.77 -28.03
CA PHE A 167 -5.55 24.59 -27.29
C PHE A 167 -4.78 25.91 -27.13
N PRO A 168 -5.12 26.76 -26.15
CA PRO A 168 -4.41 28.02 -25.93
C PRO A 168 -2.96 27.77 -25.46
N LYS A 169 -2.02 28.51 -26.05
CA LYS A 169 -0.54 28.32 -25.95
C LYS A 169 0.04 28.38 -24.52
N ASN A 170 -0.74 28.90 -23.58
CA ASN A 170 -0.43 29.10 -22.17
C ASN A 170 -0.85 27.92 -21.27
N SER A 171 -1.38 26.82 -21.83
CA SER A 171 -1.78 25.63 -21.05
C SER A 171 -0.61 24.75 -20.59
N GLN A 172 0.63 25.11 -20.93
CA GLN A 172 1.84 24.29 -20.68
C GLN A 172 2.66 24.75 -19.46
N THR A 173 2.36 25.90 -18.85
CA THR A 173 3.26 26.55 -17.87
C THR A 173 3.12 26.06 -16.42
N LEU A 174 2.11 25.25 -16.07
CA LEU A 174 1.86 24.89 -14.65
C LEU A 174 2.60 23.64 -14.12
N LEU A 175 3.62 23.12 -14.82
CA LEU A 175 4.31 21.87 -14.40
C LEU A 175 5.81 21.98 -14.07
N VAL A 176 6.40 23.18 -13.97
CA VAL A 176 7.81 23.28 -13.55
C VAL A 176 8.04 24.52 -12.68
N GLU A 177 7.74 24.39 -11.39
CA GLU A 177 8.50 25.10 -10.34
C GLU A 177 8.35 24.31 -9.03
N GLN A 178 9.19 23.29 -8.84
CA GLN A 178 9.52 22.80 -7.49
C GLN A 178 10.65 23.69 -6.97
N PRO A 179 10.49 24.40 -5.83
CA PRO A 179 11.62 25.00 -5.16
C PRO A 179 12.46 23.90 -4.50
N ASP A 180 13.77 24.09 -4.58
CA ASP A 180 14.82 23.21 -4.09
C ASP A 180 14.53 22.59 -2.72
N ILE A 181 14.65 21.27 -2.65
CA ILE A 181 14.74 20.54 -1.38
C ILE A 181 16.04 20.98 -0.71
N VAL A 182 15.92 21.84 0.30
CA VAL A 182 16.95 22.13 1.29
C VAL A 182 17.38 20.80 1.90
N ASN A 183 18.62 20.44 1.60
CA ASN A 183 19.37 19.33 2.17
C ASN A 183 19.49 19.55 3.68
N PRO A 184 18.98 18.68 4.58
CA PRO A 184 19.32 18.78 5.98
C PRO A 184 20.77 18.33 6.19
N SER A 185 21.60 19.25 6.69
CA SER A 185 22.96 19.03 7.16
C SER A 185 23.02 17.96 8.27
N PRO A 186 24.20 17.35 8.54
CA PRO A 186 24.31 16.15 9.36
C PRO A 186 24.09 16.46 10.84
N THR A 187 23.38 15.56 11.51
CA THR A 187 23.18 15.53 12.97
C THR A 187 24.52 15.58 13.73
N PRO A 188 24.61 16.33 14.84
CA PRO A 188 25.81 16.35 15.67
C PRO A 188 25.98 15.04 16.44
N ASP A 189 27.22 14.58 16.52
CA ASP A 189 27.72 13.47 17.34
C ASP A 189 27.08 13.47 18.73
N ILE A 190 26.37 12.40 19.07
CA ILE A 190 26.08 12.07 20.46
C ILE A 190 27.34 11.37 21.01
N ALA A 191 28.03 12.10 21.87
CA ALA A 191 29.19 11.65 22.62
C ALA A 191 28.93 10.30 23.31
N ASN A 192 29.77 9.34 22.98
CA ASN A 192 29.95 8.06 23.65
C ASN A 192 30.73 8.28 24.97
N PRO A 193 30.22 7.93 26.16
CA PRO A 193 31.03 7.86 27.36
C PRO A 193 31.36 6.39 27.64
N SER A 194 32.44 5.90 27.03
CA SER A 194 33.08 4.66 27.48
C SER A 194 34.55 4.68 27.10
N ALA A 195 35.38 5.15 28.04
CA ALA A 195 36.63 4.52 28.46
C ALA A 195 37.42 5.51 29.30
N SER A 196 37.65 5.19 30.58
CA SER A 196 38.96 5.37 31.22
C SER A 196 38.95 4.62 32.55
N SER A 197 39.38 3.36 32.48
CA SER A 197 39.92 2.64 33.62
C SER A 197 41.29 3.21 33.98
N GLN A 198 41.48 3.43 35.27
CA GLN A 198 42.71 3.21 36.06
C GLN A 198 44.08 3.46 35.39
N THR A 199 44.79 4.45 35.93
CA THR A 199 46.22 4.33 36.21
C THR A 199 46.50 4.76 37.64
N ASP A 200 46.97 3.81 38.43
CA ASP A 200 47.65 3.98 39.72
C ASP A 200 48.93 4.82 39.57
N GLN A 201 49.18 5.74 40.51
CA GLN A 201 50.35 5.70 41.41
C GLN A 201 50.45 6.97 42.29
N PRO A 202 51.12 6.87 43.46
CA PRO A 202 51.03 7.80 44.58
C PRO A 202 52.17 8.82 44.62
N SER A 203 52.06 9.84 45.48
CA SER A 203 53.14 10.37 46.36
C SER A 203 52.82 11.79 46.90
N SER A 204 52.60 11.85 48.22
CA SER A 204 53.18 12.79 49.21
C SER A 204 53.12 14.33 49.06
N THR A 205 52.75 14.95 50.20
CA THR A 205 53.43 16.04 50.96
C THR A 205 52.66 17.38 51.11
N THR A 206 52.57 17.84 52.38
CA THR A 206 52.38 19.24 52.86
C THR A 206 51.01 19.88 52.61
N SER A 207 50.34 20.53 53.56
CA SER A 207 50.72 21.16 54.84
C SER A 207 49.60 20.95 55.88
#